data_AF-A0A7J9B2V3-F1
#
_entry.id   AF-A0A7J9B2V3-F1
#
_cell.length_a   1.000
_cell.length_b   1.000
_cell.length_c   1.000
_cell.angle_alpha   90.00
_cell.angle_beta   90.00
_cell.angle_gamma   90.00
#
_symmetry.space_group_name_H-M   'P 1'
#
loop_
_entity.id
_entity.type
_entity.pdbx_description
1 polymer ?
#
loop_
_entity_poly.entity_id
_entity_poly.type
_entity_poly.pdbx_seq_one_letter_code
_entity_poly.pdbx_strand_id
1 'polypeptide(L)'
;EFIKTAFQDIVSDELKKIKDSPISDCLESSNSVSSAPDELWEYSGIQDAYQGECEEILLEMQRIFYEDLRREPAGKEPKEGIESWEDEQDEYLARAVYEHMQLNDEQVQKQIWCPICKRGELQQNHQLIYCTLCKLQINRDDEVNLEVLRDRLAEAHVDHLERGCRLKPKFCLETKFGLTALYILCQDCSTFEIVV
;
A
#
# COMPACT_ATOMS: atom_id res chain seq x y z
N GLU A 1 10.58 -2.91 31.66
CA GLU A 1 9.57 -3.67 32.42
C GLU A 1 8.26 -2.91 32.64
N PHE A 2 8.28 -1.63 33.02
CA PHE A 2 7.06 -0.81 33.25
C PHE A 2 5.99 -0.82 32.15
N ILE A 3 6.37 -0.81 30.87
CA ILE A 3 5.42 -0.80 29.74
C ILE A 3 4.62 -2.12 29.66
N LYS A 4 5.24 -3.25 30.01
CA LYS A 4 4.61 -4.57 29.95
C LYS A 4 3.54 -4.73 31.04
N THR A 5 3.82 -4.18 32.22
CA THR A 5 2.88 -4.17 33.34
C THR A 5 1.67 -3.29 33.05
N ALA A 6 1.90 -2.06 32.56
CA ALA A 6 0.81 -1.15 32.20
C ALA A 6 -0.13 -1.73 31.14
N PHE A 7 0.42 -2.45 30.15
CA PHE A 7 -0.41 -3.09 29.12
C PHE A 7 -1.21 -4.28 29.67
N GLN A 8 -0.63 -5.07 30.58
CA GLN A 8 -1.34 -6.15 31.26
C GLN A 8 -2.46 -5.63 32.16
N ASP A 9 -2.24 -4.52 32.85
CA ASP A 9 -3.24 -3.90 33.72
C ASP A 9 -4.43 -3.41 32.89
N ILE A 10 -4.18 -2.73 31.76
CA ILE A 10 -5.23 -2.28 30.84
C ILE A 10 -6.05 -3.45 30.29
N VAL A 11 -5.38 -4.51 29.81
CA VAL A 11 -6.07 -5.68 29.24
C VAL A 11 -6.90 -6.39 30.31
N SER A 12 -6.39 -6.46 31.54
CA SER A 12 -7.11 -7.10 32.66
C SER A 12 -8.34 -6.31 33.08
N ASP A 13 -8.25 -4.97 33.09
CA ASP A 13 -9.37 -4.10 33.43
C ASP A 13 -10.46 -4.12 32.36
N GLU A 14 -10.11 -4.12 31.08
CA GLU A 14 -11.10 -4.24 30.00
C GLU A 14 -11.78 -5.61 29.98
N LEU A 15 -11.04 -6.70 30.25
CA LEU A 15 -11.62 -8.05 30.33
C LEU A 15 -12.60 -8.18 31.50
N LYS A 16 -12.32 -7.54 32.64
CA LYS A 16 -13.24 -7.48 33.78
C LYS A 16 -14.52 -6.71 33.45
N LYS A 17 -14.42 -5.55 32.79
CA LYS A 17 -15.60 -4.77 32.37
C LYS A 17 -16.55 -5.56 31.46
N ILE A 18 -16.01 -6.42 30.60
CA ILE A 18 -16.81 -7.30 29.75
C ILE A 18 -17.51 -8.37 30.58
N LYS A 19 -16.81 -8.95 31.55
CA LYS A 19 -17.35 -10.00 32.44
C LYS A 19 -18.41 -9.46 33.41
N ASP A 20 -18.21 -8.24 33.92
CA ASP A 20 -19.09 -7.59 34.87
C ASP A 20 -20.23 -6.80 34.18
N SER A 21 -20.29 -6.81 32.83
CA SER A 21 -21.43 -6.28 32.07
C SER A 21 -22.63 -7.23 32.18
N PRO A 22 -23.87 -6.72 32.25
CA PRO A 22 -25.09 -7.50 32.51
C PRO A 22 -25.48 -8.44 31.35
N ILE A 23 -24.64 -8.54 30.32
CA ILE A 23 -24.77 -9.51 29.21
C ILE A 23 -24.29 -10.91 29.64
N SER A 24 -23.43 -11.01 30.66
CA SER A 24 -22.91 -12.32 31.12
C SER A 24 -23.91 -13.11 31.97
N ASP A 25 -24.92 -12.47 32.57
CA ASP A 25 -25.90 -13.15 33.43
C ASP A 25 -26.92 -13.99 32.64
N CYS A 26 -26.90 -13.93 31.31
CA CYS A 26 -27.74 -14.78 30.47
C CYS A 26 -27.11 -16.16 30.15
N LEU A 27 -25.86 -16.43 30.56
CA LEU A 27 -25.10 -17.60 30.07
C LEU A 27 -24.80 -18.69 31.11
N GLU A 28 -25.14 -18.52 32.40
CA GLU A 28 -24.82 -19.52 33.43
C GLU A 28 -25.99 -20.34 33.98
N SER A 29 -27.19 -20.26 33.40
CA SER A 29 -28.27 -21.17 33.81
C SER A 29 -29.13 -21.60 32.63
N SER A 30 -28.73 -22.69 31.97
CA SER A 30 -29.62 -23.63 31.28
C SER A 30 -28.84 -24.85 30.76
N ASN A 31 -28.64 -25.83 31.63
CA ASN A 31 -28.56 -27.22 31.19
C ASN A 31 -29.94 -27.62 30.65
N SER A 32 -30.21 -27.35 29.38
CA SER A 32 -31.29 -28.01 28.64
C SER A 32 -31.09 -27.84 27.14
N VAL A 33 -30.97 -28.96 26.45
CA VAL A 33 -31.10 -29.05 25.00
C VAL A 33 -32.46 -28.48 24.62
N SER A 34 -32.46 -27.34 23.94
CA SER A 34 -33.61 -26.83 23.19
C SER A 34 -33.09 -26.28 21.88
N SER A 35 -33.52 -26.90 20.78
CA SER A 35 -33.31 -26.42 19.43
C SER A 35 -33.88 -25.01 19.32
N ALA A 36 -33.04 -23.99 19.26
CA ALA A 36 -33.48 -22.66 18.86
C ALA A 36 -33.98 -22.73 17.40
N PRO A 37 -35.18 -22.24 17.05
CA PRO A 37 -35.32 -21.65 15.74
C PRO A 37 -34.53 -20.34 15.74
N ASP A 38 -33.80 -20.12 14.65
CA ASP A 38 -33.15 -18.88 14.30
C ASP A 38 -34.24 -17.81 14.03
N GLU A 39 -34.82 -17.30 15.11
CA GLU A 39 -35.97 -16.38 15.12
C GLU A 39 -35.51 -14.92 15.29
N LEU A 40 -34.24 -14.61 14.98
CA LEU A 40 -33.74 -13.23 15.01
C LEU A 40 -34.19 -12.41 13.78
N TRP A 41 -34.81 -13.06 12.79
CA TRP A 41 -35.28 -12.45 11.54
C TRP A 41 -36.76 -12.66 11.26
N GLU A 42 -37.56 -13.08 12.25
CA GLU A 42 -39.01 -13.06 12.09
C GLU A 42 -39.51 -11.62 12.18
N TYR A 43 -39.62 -10.99 11.00
CA TYR A 43 -40.37 -9.77 10.81
C TYR A 43 -41.84 -10.05 11.13
N SER A 44 -42.21 -9.85 12.40
CA SER A 44 -43.60 -9.72 12.82
C SER A 44 -44.15 -8.51 12.09
N GLY A 45 -44.76 -8.75 10.93
CA GLY A 45 -45.33 -7.71 10.09
C GLY A 45 -46.14 -6.74 10.94
N ILE A 46 -46.13 -5.48 10.54
CA ILE A 46 -46.85 -4.37 11.20
C ILE A 46 -48.34 -4.71 11.24
N GLN A 47 -48.75 -5.50 12.23
CA GLN A 47 -50.14 -5.89 12.47
C GLN A 47 -50.75 -5.02 13.59
N ASP A 48 -49.92 -4.35 14.38
CA ASP A 48 -50.35 -3.51 15.51
C ASP A 48 -50.05 -2.01 15.36
N ALA A 49 -49.44 -1.55 14.25
CA ALA A 49 -49.29 -0.13 13.98
C ALA A 49 -49.97 0.27 12.65
N TYR A 50 -51.24 0.63 12.78
CA TYR A 50 -51.86 1.71 12.03
C TYR A 50 -51.95 1.57 10.49
N GLN A 51 -52.99 0.86 10.04
CA GLN A 51 -53.32 0.64 8.62
C GLN A 51 -54.03 1.84 7.94
N GLY A 52 -53.57 3.07 8.18
CA GLY A 52 -54.14 4.28 7.55
C GLY A 52 -53.20 5.48 7.51
N GLU A 53 -52.58 5.83 8.64
CA GLU A 53 -51.58 6.91 8.74
C GLU A 53 -50.30 6.64 7.95
N CYS A 54 -49.85 5.39 7.86
CA CYS A 54 -48.58 5.10 7.19
C CYS A 54 -48.65 5.40 5.69
N GLU A 55 -49.78 5.13 5.03
CA GLU A 55 -49.97 5.47 3.62
C GLU A 55 -50.02 7.00 3.43
N GLU A 56 -50.73 7.72 4.29
CA GLU A 56 -50.81 9.18 4.24
C GLU A 56 -49.45 9.84 4.48
N ILE A 57 -48.68 9.36 5.46
CA ILE A 57 -47.32 9.83 5.75
C ILE A 57 -46.38 9.55 4.57
N LEU A 58 -46.46 8.36 3.96
CA LEU A 58 -45.64 8.02 2.80
C LEU A 58 -45.98 8.89 1.58
N LEU A 59 -47.26 9.15 1.34
CA LEU A 59 -47.73 10.03 0.27
C LEU A 59 -47.31 11.48 0.51
N GLU A 60 -47.32 11.96 1.75
CA GLU A 60 -46.89 13.31 2.09
C GLU A 60 -45.36 13.47 2.01
N MET A 61 -44.59 12.46 2.43
CA MET A 61 -43.14 12.39 2.18
C MET A 61 -42.83 12.45 0.68
N GLN A 62 -43.56 11.68 -0.13
CA GLN A 62 -43.39 11.67 -1.58
C GLN A 62 -43.74 13.03 -2.20
N ARG A 63 -44.78 13.71 -1.71
CA ARG A 63 -45.15 15.07 -2.12
C ARG A 63 -44.03 16.06 -1.83
N ILE A 64 -43.53 16.10 -0.59
CA ILE A 64 -42.46 17.01 -0.17
C ILE A 64 -41.21 16.80 -1.03
N PHE A 65 -40.81 15.55 -1.23
CA PHE A 65 -39.66 15.20 -2.07
C PHE A 65 -39.78 15.73 -3.51
N TYR A 66 -40.96 15.58 -4.14
CA TYR A 66 -41.17 16.11 -5.49
C TYR A 66 -41.34 17.62 -5.55
N GLU A 67 -41.87 18.24 -4.49
CA GLU A 67 -41.92 19.69 -4.40
C GLU A 67 -40.51 20.27 -4.25
N ASP A 68 -39.63 19.63 -3.49
CA ASP A 68 -38.24 20.04 -3.32
C ASP A 68 -37.43 19.85 -4.61
N LEU A 69 -37.61 18.74 -5.33
CA LEU A 69 -37.04 18.55 -6.67
C LEU A 69 -37.53 19.57 -7.71
N ARG A 70 -38.75 20.11 -7.55
CA ARG A 70 -39.28 21.18 -8.43
C ARG A 70 -38.85 22.57 -7.99
N ARG A 71 -38.56 22.76 -6.69
CA ARG A 71 -38.01 24.01 -6.13
C ARG A 71 -36.51 24.11 -6.34
N GLU A 72 -35.81 22.98 -6.43
CA GLU A 72 -34.48 22.93 -7.03
C GLU A 72 -34.60 23.54 -8.43
N PRO A 73 -33.90 24.65 -8.72
CA PRO A 73 -33.90 25.18 -10.06
C PRO A 73 -33.36 24.08 -10.97
N ALA A 74 -34.15 23.68 -11.97
CA ALA A 74 -33.72 22.84 -13.10
C ALA A 74 -32.69 23.60 -13.97
N GLY A 75 -31.61 24.06 -13.34
CA GLY A 75 -30.79 25.16 -13.79
C GLY A 75 -29.67 25.46 -12.80
N LYS A 76 -28.64 24.61 -12.87
CA LYS A 76 -27.27 24.88 -12.43
C LYS A 76 -27.01 24.80 -10.93
N GLU A 77 -26.94 23.59 -10.40
CA GLU A 77 -25.73 23.31 -9.64
C GLU A 77 -24.57 23.28 -10.64
N PRO A 78 -23.52 24.10 -10.49
CA PRO A 78 -22.31 23.89 -11.23
C PRO A 78 -21.73 22.56 -10.75
N LYS A 79 -21.89 21.52 -11.57
CA LYS A 79 -20.95 20.38 -11.55
C LYS A 79 -19.50 20.82 -11.80
N GLU A 80 -19.27 22.09 -12.11
CA GLU A 80 -17.96 22.74 -12.22
C GLU A 80 -17.21 22.92 -10.89
N GLY A 81 -17.82 22.64 -9.72
CA GLY A 81 -17.19 22.96 -8.41
C GLY A 81 -16.45 21.83 -7.69
N ILE A 82 -16.74 20.56 -8.00
CA ILE A 82 -16.12 19.40 -7.36
C ILE A 82 -15.16 18.68 -8.33
N GLU A 83 -15.41 18.80 -9.63
CA GLU A 83 -14.57 18.23 -10.71
C GLU A 83 -13.21 18.96 -10.85
N SER A 84 -13.06 20.20 -10.34
CA SER A 84 -11.83 20.97 -10.59
C SER A 84 -10.61 20.53 -9.77
N TRP A 85 -10.78 20.02 -8.55
CA TRP A 85 -9.62 19.79 -7.66
C TRP A 85 -8.97 18.42 -7.87
N GLU A 86 -9.75 17.41 -8.25
CA GLU A 86 -9.24 16.06 -8.52
C GLU A 86 -8.60 16.01 -9.89
N ASP A 87 -9.25 16.57 -10.92
CA ASP A 87 -8.71 16.61 -12.28
C ASP A 87 -7.46 17.48 -12.40
N GLU A 88 -7.38 18.62 -11.69
CA GLU A 88 -6.16 19.46 -11.66
C GLU A 88 -4.98 18.75 -10.98
N GLN A 89 -5.27 17.96 -9.94
CA GLN A 89 -4.24 17.16 -9.26
C GLN A 89 -3.76 16.04 -10.17
N ASP A 90 -4.68 15.34 -10.84
CA ASP A 90 -4.35 14.25 -11.75
C ASP A 90 -3.57 14.76 -12.98
N GLU A 91 -3.94 15.91 -13.54
CA GLU A 91 -3.20 16.58 -14.61
C GLU A 91 -1.79 17.01 -14.16
N TYR A 92 -1.66 17.56 -12.94
CA TYR A 92 -0.36 17.90 -12.35
C TYR A 92 0.51 16.67 -12.13
N LEU A 93 -0.06 15.59 -11.58
CA LEU A 93 0.63 14.32 -11.36
C LEU A 93 1.05 13.68 -12.69
N ALA A 94 0.17 13.67 -13.69
CA ALA A 94 0.47 13.17 -15.03
C ALA A 94 1.60 13.97 -15.67
N ARG A 95 1.61 15.29 -15.53
CA ARG A 95 2.68 16.16 -16.04
C ARG A 95 4.01 15.92 -15.32
N ALA A 96 4.00 15.84 -13.99
CA ALA A 96 5.19 15.54 -13.22
C ALA A 96 5.77 14.16 -13.57
N VAL A 97 4.91 13.16 -13.76
CA VAL A 97 5.30 11.81 -14.23
C VAL A 97 5.89 11.89 -15.63
N TYR A 98 5.25 12.58 -16.56
CA TYR A 98 5.73 12.72 -17.92
C TYR A 98 7.12 13.40 -17.97
N GLU A 99 7.30 14.49 -17.22
CA GLU A 99 8.55 15.27 -17.17
C GLU A 99 9.67 14.52 -16.44
N HIS A 100 9.37 13.81 -15.35
CA HIS A 100 10.39 13.19 -14.50
C HIS A 100 10.65 11.70 -14.76
N MET A 101 9.69 10.97 -15.34
CA MET A 101 9.87 9.54 -15.66
C MET A 101 10.38 9.28 -17.08
N GLN A 102 10.50 10.30 -17.96
CA GLN A 102 11.08 10.20 -19.30
C GLN A 102 10.56 8.99 -20.10
N LEU A 103 9.24 8.75 -20.06
CA LEU A 103 8.62 7.51 -20.53
C LEU A 103 8.70 7.29 -22.05
N ASN A 104 9.05 8.32 -22.83
CA ASN A 104 9.00 8.31 -24.30
C ASN A 104 10.30 8.61 -25.02
N ASP A 105 11.43 8.79 -24.33
CA ASP A 105 12.65 9.15 -25.05
C ASP A 105 13.33 7.90 -25.65
N GLU A 106 13.08 7.68 -26.94
CA GLU A 106 13.84 6.76 -27.80
C GLU A 106 15.35 7.07 -27.82
N GLN A 107 15.78 8.19 -27.21
CA GLN A 107 17.15 8.72 -27.23
C GLN A 107 17.72 9.09 -25.85
N VAL A 108 17.00 8.85 -24.75
CA VAL A 108 17.66 8.87 -23.43
C VAL A 108 18.58 7.67 -23.40
N GLN A 109 19.89 7.93 -23.58
CA GLN A 109 20.92 6.96 -23.28
C GLN A 109 20.56 6.39 -21.91
N LYS A 110 20.25 5.09 -21.84
CA LYS A 110 19.79 4.39 -20.63
C LYS A 110 20.80 4.65 -19.52
N GLN A 111 20.58 5.71 -18.77
CA GLN A 111 21.51 6.23 -17.80
C GLN A 111 21.45 5.33 -16.58
N ILE A 112 22.49 4.54 -16.38
CA ILE A 112 22.53 3.59 -15.26
C ILE A 112 23.28 4.25 -14.11
N TRP A 113 22.56 4.52 -13.04
CA TRP A 113 23.13 5.10 -11.83
C TRP A 113 23.95 4.09 -11.05
N CYS A 114 25.05 4.56 -10.46
CA CYS A 114 25.93 3.73 -9.66
C CYS A 114 25.20 3.20 -8.40
N PRO A 115 25.16 1.87 -8.18
CA PRO A 115 24.46 1.28 -7.04
C PRO A 115 25.13 1.60 -5.69
N ILE A 116 26.42 1.96 -5.69
CA ILE A 116 27.17 2.30 -4.47
C ILE A 116 26.93 3.75 -4.06
N CYS A 117 27.21 4.72 -4.94
CA CYS A 117 27.14 6.14 -4.58
C CYS A 117 25.80 6.81 -4.88
N LYS A 118 24.95 6.20 -5.71
CA LYS A 118 23.60 6.68 -6.11
C LYS A 118 23.57 8.07 -6.74
N ARG A 119 24.72 8.59 -7.16
CA ARG A 119 24.90 9.94 -7.70
C ARG A 119 25.66 9.96 -9.00
N GLY A 120 26.62 9.04 -9.18
CA GLY A 120 27.43 8.96 -10.38
C GLY A 120 26.79 8.04 -11.39
N GLU A 121 26.96 8.35 -12.65
CA GLU A 121 26.57 7.50 -13.77
C GLU A 121 27.62 6.38 -13.97
N LEU A 122 27.16 5.20 -14.37
CA LEU A 122 28.02 4.12 -14.82
C LEU A 122 28.29 4.26 -16.30
N GLN A 123 29.57 4.30 -16.65
CA GLN A 123 30.06 4.31 -18.03
C GLN A 123 30.83 3.02 -18.30
N GLN A 124 30.88 2.63 -19.56
CA GLN A 124 31.64 1.47 -20.02
C GLN A 124 32.68 1.88 -21.07
N ASN A 125 33.89 1.35 -20.92
CA ASN A 125 34.94 1.37 -21.94
C ASN A 125 35.14 -0.05 -22.49
N HIS A 126 36.18 -0.25 -23.32
CA HIS A 126 36.50 -1.57 -23.87
C HIS A 126 36.82 -2.63 -22.81
N GLN A 127 37.31 -2.25 -21.63
CA GLN A 127 37.81 -3.20 -20.61
C GLN A 127 37.18 -3.05 -19.23
N LEU A 128 36.45 -1.96 -18.97
CA LEU A 128 35.99 -1.63 -17.62
C LEU A 128 34.60 -0.99 -17.66
N ILE A 129 33.79 -1.32 -16.67
CA ILE A 129 32.62 -0.54 -16.26
C ILE A 129 33.03 0.26 -15.02
N TYR A 130 32.86 1.58 -15.06
CA TYR A 130 33.29 2.46 -13.98
C TYR A 130 32.25 3.54 -13.66
N CYS A 131 32.29 4.05 -12.43
CA CYS A 131 31.48 5.19 -12.02
C CYS A 131 32.23 6.51 -12.23
N THR A 132 31.52 7.55 -12.69
CA THR A 132 32.09 8.89 -12.87
C THR A 132 32.42 9.62 -11.57
N LEU A 133 31.77 9.27 -10.45
CA LEU A 133 31.90 9.99 -9.16
C LEU A 133 32.50 9.17 -8.02
N CYS A 134 32.55 7.84 -8.12
CA CYS A 134 33.10 6.99 -7.06
C CYS A 134 34.07 5.96 -7.62
N LYS A 135 34.76 5.23 -6.72
CA LYS A 135 35.80 4.25 -7.07
C LYS A 135 35.25 2.90 -7.56
N LEU A 136 33.99 2.82 -7.96
CA LEU A 136 33.44 1.59 -8.54
C LEU A 136 34.08 1.34 -9.90
N GLN A 137 34.76 0.19 -10.04
CA GLN A 137 35.34 -0.31 -11.27
C GLN A 137 35.18 -1.83 -11.31
N ILE A 138 34.64 -2.33 -12.42
CA ILE A 138 34.38 -3.75 -12.67
C ILE A 138 35.07 -4.11 -13.98
N ASN A 139 35.81 -5.22 -14.00
CA ASN A 139 36.42 -5.72 -15.22
C ASN A 139 35.35 -6.21 -16.18
N ARG A 140 35.44 -5.74 -17.42
CA ARG A 140 34.58 -6.12 -18.51
C ARG A 140 35.26 -7.26 -19.26
N ASP A 141 34.81 -8.49 -19.01
CA ASP A 141 35.06 -9.60 -19.92
C ASP A 141 33.96 -9.63 -21.00
N ASP A 142 34.05 -10.54 -21.97
CA ASP A 142 33.12 -10.61 -23.12
C ASP A 142 31.65 -10.77 -22.72
N GLU A 143 31.37 -11.26 -21.49
CA GLU A 143 30.03 -11.54 -20.98
C GLU A 143 29.40 -10.38 -20.19
N VAL A 144 30.19 -9.45 -19.64
CA VAL A 144 29.70 -8.42 -18.70
C VAL A 144 29.58 -7.08 -19.40
N ASN A 145 28.38 -6.76 -19.90
CA ASN A 145 28.08 -5.44 -20.47
C ASN A 145 27.23 -4.59 -19.51
N LEU A 146 27.17 -3.28 -19.76
CA LEU A 146 26.38 -2.35 -18.94
C LEU A 146 24.89 -2.74 -18.85
N GLU A 147 24.32 -3.29 -19.93
CA GLU A 147 22.94 -3.79 -19.96
C GLU A 147 22.76 -5.02 -19.05
N VAL A 148 23.68 -5.98 -19.11
CA VAL A 148 23.67 -7.18 -18.24
C VAL A 148 23.76 -6.76 -16.78
N LEU A 149 24.65 -5.82 -16.45
CA LEU A 149 24.78 -5.29 -15.09
C LEU A 149 23.47 -4.67 -14.60
N ARG A 150 22.78 -3.90 -15.46
CA ARG A 150 21.48 -3.30 -15.12
C ARG A 150 20.45 -4.37 -14.79
N ASP A 151 20.34 -5.39 -15.63
CA ASP A 151 19.35 -6.44 -15.47
C ASP A 151 19.67 -7.26 -14.20
N ARG A 152 20.94 -7.58 -13.94
CA ARG A 152 21.38 -8.23 -12.69
C ARG A 152 21.11 -7.41 -11.43
N LEU A 153 21.28 -6.09 -11.49
CA LEU A 153 20.94 -5.20 -10.37
C LEU A 153 19.44 -5.21 -10.08
N ALA A 154 18.62 -5.24 -11.13
CA ALA A 154 17.16 -5.34 -10.99
C ALA A 154 16.75 -6.69 -10.39
N GLU A 155 17.28 -7.80 -10.91
CA GLU A 155 17.08 -9.16 -10.38
C GLU A 155 17.42 -9.23 -8.88
N ALA A 156 18.62 -8.78 -8.48
CA ALA A 156 19.05 -8.81 -7.10
C ALA A 156 18.13 -8.00 -6.15
N HIS A 157 17.54 -6.90 -6.65
CA HIS A 157 16.56 -6.13 -5.90
C HIS A 157 15.21 -6.86 -5.76
N VAL A 158 14.74 -7.50 -6.83
CA VAL A 158 13.50 -8.31 -6.82
C VAL A 158 13.67 -9.49 -5.87
N ASP A 159 14.76 -10.25 -5.98
CA ASP A 159 15.04 -11.40 -5.12
C ASP A 159 15.11 -11.01 -3.64
N HIS A 160 15.72 -9.86 -3.34
CA HIS A 160 15.74 -9.32 -1.98
C HIS A 160 14.34 -8.96 -1.47
N LEU A 161 13.50 -8.37 -2.33
CA LEU A 161 12.14 -7.99 -1.99
C LEU A 161 11.24 -9.22 -1.81
N GLU A 162 11.38 -10.24 -2.65
CA GLU A 162 10.63 -11.50 -2.58
C GLU A 162 10.90 -12.28 -1.29
N ARG A 163 12.08 -12.10 -0.67
CA ARG A 163 12.37 -12.59 0.68
C ARG A 163 11.60 -11.87 1.79
N GLY A 164 10.80 -10.85 1.45
CA GLY A 164 9.98 -10.09 2.39
C GLY A 164 10.72 -8.95 3.09
N CYS A 165 11.96 -8.63 2.70
CA CYS A 165 12.72 -7.55 3.31
C CYS A 165 12.41 -6.20 2.63
N ARG A 166 11.94 -5.23 3.41
CA ARG A 166 11.58 -3.88 2.92
C ARG A 166 12.68 -2.84 3.09
N LEU A 167 13.80 -3.23 3.69
CA LEU A 167 14.92 -2.32 3.93
C LEU A 167 15.81 -2.20 2.68
N LYS A 168 16.52 -1.08 2.57
CA LYS A 168 17.34 -0.80 1.38
C LYS A 168 18.65 -1.59 1.47
N PRO A 169 18.91 -2.54 0.56
CA PRO A 169 20.19 -3.23 0.54
C PRO A 169 21.31 -2.27 0.15
N LYS A 170 22.52 -2.60 0.56
CA LYS A 170 23.76 -1.91 0.18
C LYS A 170 24.47 -2.72 -0.91
N PHE A 171 25.27 -2.04 -1.72
CA PHE A 171 26.14 -2.69 -2.69
C PHE A 171 27.59 -2.38 -2.38
N CYS A 172 28.48 -3.35 -2.59
CA CYS A 172 29.91 -3.17 -2.42
C CYS A 172 30.71 -3.98 -3.44
N LEU A 173 31.93 -3.53 -3.72
CA LEU A 173 32.91 -4.33 -4.46
C LEU A 173 33.80 -5.05 -3.46
N GLU A 174 34.00 -6.34 -3.67
CA GLU A 174 35.01 -7.12 -2.96
C GLU A 174 35.89 -7.89 -3.94
N THR A 175 37.19 -7.88 -3.69
CA THR A 175 38.16 -8.68 -4.43
C THR A 175 38.51 -9.93 -3.63
N LYS A 176 38.19 -11.10 -4.16
CA LYS A 176 38.55 -12.40 -3.57
C LYS A 176 39.29 -13.23 -4.61
N PHE A 177 40.43 -13.81 -4.22
CA PHE A 177 41.26 -14.64 -5.11
C PHE A 177 41.69 -13.95 -6.41
N GLY A 178 41.86 -12.62 -6.40
CA GLY A 178 42.21 -11.83 -7.58
C GLY A 178 41.05 -11.48 -8.51
N LEU A 179 39.83 -11.90 -8.18
CA LEU A 179 38.61 -11.57 -8.89
C LEU A 179 37.82 -10.52 -8.11
N THR A 180 37.47 -9.42 -8.77
CA THR A 180 36.66 -8.34 -8.19
C THR A 180 35.21 -8.51 -8.63
N ALA A 181 34.32 -8.70 -7.66
CA ALA A 181 32.90 -8.90 -7.90
C ALA A 181 32.06 -7.86 -7.15
N LEU A 182 30.89 -7.56 -7.67
CA LEU A 182 29.89 -6.69 -7.05
C LEU A 182 28.94 -7.54 -6.21
N TYR A 183 28.75 -7.16 -4.95
CA TYR A 183 27.88 -7.87 -4.01
C TYR A 183 26.72 -7.00 -3.57
N ILE A 184 25.58 -7.64 -3.33
CA ILE A 184 24.44 -7.08 -2.60
C ILE A 184 24.51 -7.55 -1.15
N LEU A 185 24.35 -6.63 -0.20
CA LEU A 185 24.32 -6.94 1.22
C LEU A 185 23.18 -6.26 1.96
N CYS A 186 22.49 -7.01 2.81
CA CYS A 186 21.46 -6.51 3.70
C CYS A 186 21.65 -7.10 5.10
N GLN A 187 21.80 -6.22 6.10
CA GLN A 187 22.09 -6.62 7.48
C GLN A 187 20.88 -7.26 8.17
N ASP A 188 19.66 -6.86 7.80
CA ASP A 188 18.45 -7.29 8.48
C ASP A 188 17.98 -8.67 8.04
N CYS A 189 18.06 -8.97 6.73
CA CYS A 189 17.73 -10.30 6.20
C CYS A 189 18.98 -11.17 5.96
N SER A 190 20.17 -10.69 6.35
CA SER A 190 21.46 -11.38 6.17
C SER A 190 21.76 -11.82 4.73
N THR A 191 21.21 -11.11 3.73
CA THR A 191 21.48 -11.40 2.32
C THR A 191 22.90 -10.97 1.99
N PHE A 192 23.68 -11.85 1.37
CA PHE A 192 25.02 -11.59 0.85
C PHE A 192 25.25 -12.41 -0.42
N GLU A 193 25.09 -11.78 -1.58
CA GLU A 193 25.08 -12.47 -2.88
C GLU A 193 25.87 -11.71 -3.93
N ILE A 194 26.39 -12.45 -4.90
CA ILE A 194 27.13 -11.91 -6.03
C ILE A 194 26.12 -11.43 -7.07
N VAL A 195 26.31 -10.19 -7.54
CA VAL A 195 25.51 -9.58 -8.62
C VAL A 195 26.20 -9.76 -9.96
N VAL A 196 27.51 -9.45 -10.03
CA VAL A 196 28.40 -9.65 -11.19
C VAL A 196 29.83 -9.91 -10.74
#